data_AF-A0A087CMI5-F1
#
_entry.id   AF-A0A087CMI5-F1
#
_cell.length_a   1.000
_cell.length_b   1.000
_cell.length_c   1.000
_cell.angle_alpha   90.00
_cell.angle_beta   90.00
_cell.angle_gamma   90.00
#
_symmetry.space_group_name_H-M   'P 1'
#
loop_
_entity.id
_entity.type
_entity.pdbx_description
1 polymer ?
#
loop_
_entity_poly.entity_id
_entity_poly.type
_entity_poly.pdbx_seq_one_letter_code
_entity_poly.pdbx_strand_id
1 'polypeptide(L)'
;MTTNEDKTPNTRIKYMDGTTDEVCVTMWQRCQAETHAKAKGWGNLMDAAVKFNTYSAYVRCRQIGATTLPFEQWADTVISVEDMTNDAAADSDDTAPAYDGTALLAATPDSNGMADTPDFLSNGTQEATAN
;
A
#
# COMPACT_ATOMS: atom_id res chain seq x y z
N MET A 1 -3.43 -10.34 -21.22
CA MET A 1 -2.95 -9.20 -20.41
C MET A 1 -4.16 -8.34 -20.16
N THR A 2 -4.77 -8.42 -18.98
CA THR A 2 -5.82 -7.47 -18.60
C THR A 2 -5.13 -6.12 -18.39
N THR A 3 -5.31 -5.21 -19.35
CA THR A 3 -4.78 -3.86 -19.29
C THR A 3 -5.30 -3.22 -18.01
N ASN A 4 -4.44 -2.61 -17.20
CA ASN A 4 -4.83 -1.89 -15.97
C ASN A 4 -5.72 -0.65 -16.26
N GLU A 5 -6.33 -0.56 -17.44
CA GLU A 5 -7.23 0.49 -17.90
C GLU A 5 -8.63 0.32 -17.29
N ASP A 6 -9.03 -0.91 -16.94
CA ASP A 6 -10.33 -1.20 -16.29
C ASP A 6 -10.28 -1.04 -14.75
N LYS A 7 -9.13 -0.63 -14.19
CA LYS A 7 -8.95 -0.56 -12.74
C LYS A 7 -9.29 0.84 -12.23
N THR A 8 -10.16 0.90 -11.22
CA THR A 8 -10.55 2.15 -10.56
C THR A 8 -9.32 3.00 -10.23
N PRO A 9 -9.28 4.27 -10.67
CA PRO A 9 -8.22 5.19 -10.30
C PRO A 9 -8.15 5.35 -8.78
N ASN A 10 -6.93 5.40 -8.26
CA ASN A 10 -6.68 5.62 -6.83
C ASN A 10 -5.71 6.78 -6.58
N THR A 11 -5.32 7.51 -7.64
CA THR A 11 -4.42 8.65 -7.55
C THR A 11 -4.87 9.74 -8.51
N ARG A 12 -5.00 10.97 -8.01
CA ARG A 12 -5.33 12.16 -8.80
C ARG A 12 -4.13 13.09 -8.87
N ILE A 13 -3.86 13.60 -10.06
CA ILE A 13 -2.73 14.49 -10.35
C ILE A 13 -3.29 15.79 -10.89
N LYS A 14 -2.99 16.93 -10.25
CA LYS A 14 -3.40 18.26 -10.71
C LYS A 14 -2.21 19.00 -11.26
N TYR A 15 -2.36 19.61 -12.43
CA TYR A 15 -1.29 20.31 -13.14
C TYR A 15 -1.45 21.84 -13.07
N MET A 16 -0.37 22.55 -13.38
CA MET A 16 -0.34 24.03 -13.41
C MET A 16 -1.24 24.66 -14.47
N ASP A 17 -1.53 23.95 -15.55
CA ASP A 17 -2.44 24.39 -16.60
C ASP A 17 -3.93 24.19 -16.25
N GLY A 18 -4.21 23.67 -15.05
CA GLY A 18 -5.56 23.38 -14.56
C GLY A 18 -6.11 22.03 -15.00
N THR A 19 -5.36 21.24 -15.77
CA THR A 19 -5.77 19.88 -16.14
C THR A 19 -5.60 18.92 -14.95
N THR A 20 -6.30 17.78 -15.02
CA THR A 20 -6.26 16.75 -13.99
C THR A 20 -6.25 15.37 -14.63
N ASP A 21 -5.33 14.52 -14.19
CA ASP A 21 -5.29 13.11 -14.54
C ASP A 21 -5.71 12.26 -13.34
N GLU A 22 -6.43 11.17 -13.60
CA GLU A 22 -6.71 10.13 -12.62
C GLU A 22 -6.13 8.82 -13.10
N VAL A 23 -5.27 8.20 -12.28
CA VAL A 23 -4.53 7.00 -12.64
C VAL A 23 -4.62 5.95 -11.53
N CYS A 24 -4.54 4.69 -11.92
CA CYS A 24 -4.38 3.58 -10.97
C CYS A 24 -2.89 3.30 -10.73
N VAL A 25 -2.39 3.72 -9.57
CA VAL A 25 -1.06 3.39 -9.06
C VAL A 25 -1.13 2.07 -8.29
N THR A 26 -0.37 1.08 -8.74
CA THR A 26 -0.26 -0.22 -8.08
C THR A 26 0.99 -0.30 -7.22
N MET A 27 1.11 -1.37 -6.42
CA MET A 27 2.34 -1.64 -5.66
C MET A 27 3.59 -1.71 -6.55
N TRP A 28 3.46 -2.12 -7.81
CA TRP A 28 4.59 -2.14 -8.74
C TRP A 28 5.22 -0.75 -8.92
N GLN A 29 4.42 0.29 -9.14
CA GLN A 29 4.94 1.65 -9.29
C GLN A 29 5.53 2.17 -7.97
N ARG A 30 4.98 1.77 -6.82
CA ARG A 30 5.56 2.07 -5.50
C ARG A 30 6.93 1.43 -5.32
N CYS A 31 7.12 0.17 -5.69
CA CYS A 31 8.43 -0.50 -5.68
C CYS A 31 9.45 0.17 -6.62
N GLN A 32 8.99 0.67 -7.78
CA GLN A 32 9.84 1.44 -8.69
C GLN A 32 10.29 2.76 -8.06
N ALA A 33 9.40 3.43 -7.32
CA ALA A 33 9.76 4.63 -6.55
C ALA A 33 10.80 4.33 -5.46
N GLU A 34 10.66 3.22 -4.72
CA GLU A 34 11.67 2.79 -3.74
C GLU A 34 13.04 2.52 -4.37
N THR A 35 13.06 1.84 -5.52
CA THR A 35 14.28 1.55 -6.25
C THR A 35 14.96 2.85 -6.70
N HIS A 36 14.18 3.81 -7.21
CA HIS A 36 14.70 5.11 -7.61
C HIS A 36 15.20 5.93 -6.40
N ALA A 37 14.44 5.93 -5.29
CA ALA A 37 14.79 6.63 -4.07
C ALA A 37 16.13 6.15 -3.49
N LYS A 38 16.36 4.83 -3.48
CA LYS A 38 17.64 4.23 -3.08
C LYS A 38 18.77 4.69 -3.98
N ALA A 39 18.57 4.66 -5.30
CA ALA A 39 19.58 5.08 -6.27
C ALA A 39 19.93 6.58 -6.18
N LYS A 40 18.97 7.42 -5.79
CA LYS A 40 19.13 8.88 -5.68
C LYS A 40 19.43 9.37 -4.25
N GLY A 41 19.48 8.47 -3.26
CA GLY A 41 19.73 8.83 -1.87
C GLY A 41 18.63 9.71 -1.25
N TRP A 42 17.35 9.46 -1.56
CA TRP A 42 16.24 10.28 -1.04
C TRP A 42 15.96 10.06 0.45
N GLY A 43 16.49 9.00 1.06
CA GLY A 43 16.14 8.58 2.41
C GLY A 43 15.02 7.55 2.42
N ASN A 44 14.40 7.36 3.58
CA ASN A 44 13.30 6.43 3.75
C ASN A 44 11.94 7.10 3.43
N LEU A 45 10.86 6.31 3.47
CA LEU A 45 9.52 6.80 3.14
C LEU A 45 9.02 7.88 4.11
N MET A 46 9.41 7.84 5.40
CA MET A 46 8.98 8.82 6.40
C MET A 46 9.58 10.20 6.12
N ASP A 47 10.80 10.25 5.59
CA ASP A 47 11.50 11.51 5.31
C ASP A 47 11.09 12.12 3.97
N ALA A 48 10.62 11.30 3.02
CA ALA A 48 10.45 11.70 1.63
C ALA A 48 9.10 11.26 1.02
N ALA A 49 8.05 11.04 1.83
CA ALA A 49 6.75 10.53 1.40
C ALA A 49 6.20 11.21 0.13
N VAL A 50 6.31 12.54 0.04
CA VAL A 50 5.90 13.31 -1.14
C VAL A 50 6.63 12.85 -2.40
N LYS A 51 7.95 12.63 -2.33
CA LYS A 51 8.75 12.17 -3.47
C LYS A 51 8.37 10.75 -3.89
N PHE A 52 8.12 9.85 -2.94
CA PHE A 52 7.68 8.49 -3.23
C PHE A 52 6.31 8.47 -3.93
N ASN A 53 5.35 9.23 -3.41
CA ASN A 53 4.01 9.33 -4.00
C ASN A 53 4.07 9.94 -5.41
N THR A 54 4.80 11.05 -5.55
CA THR A 54 4.96 11.76 -6.82
C THR A 54 5.65 10.89 -7.88
N TYR A 55 6.72 10.18 -7.50
CA TYR A 55 7.42 9.30 -8.45
C TYR A 55 6.60 8.06 -8.82
N SER A 56 5.80 7.52 -7.89
CA SER A 56 4.89 6.40 -8.18
C SER A 56 3.85 6.79 -9.24
N ALA A 57 3.25 7.98 -9.09
CA ALA A 57 2.34 8.56 -10.07
C ALA A 57 3.04 8.77 -11.42
N TYR A 58 4.22 9.39 -11.43
CA TYR A 58 5.03 9.59 -12.64
C TYR A 58 5.28 8.30 -13.42
N VAL A 59 5.69 7.22 -12.74
CA VAL A 59 5.96 5.93 -13.40
C VAL A 59 4.69 5.41 -14.08
N ARG A 60 3.52 5.55 -13.45
CA ARG A 60 2.26 5.17 -14.07
C ARG A 60 1.96 6.03 -15.30
N CYS A 61 2.08 7.36 -15.18
CA CYS A 61 1.87 8.29 -16.29
C CYS A 61 2.79 7.97 -17.49
N ARG A 62 4.05 7.60 -17.22
CA ARG A 62 5.00 7.17 -18.27
C ARG A 62 4.58 5.87 -18.95
N GLN A 63 4.11 4.89 -18.18
CA GLN A 63 3.72 3.58 -18.71
C GLN A 63 2.47 3.65 -19.60
N ILE A 64 1.53 4.55 -19.30
CA ILE A 64 0.30 4.73 -20.09
C ILE A 64 0.43 5.81 -21.17
N GLY A 65 1.59 6.44 -21.30
CA GLY A 65 1.83 7.50 -22.30
C GLY A 65 1.20 8.86 -21.96
N ALA A 66 0.68 9.06 -20.75
CA ALA A 66 0.14 10.36 -20.30
C ALA A 66 1.23 11.44 -20.18
N THR A 67 2.50 11.05 -20.04
CA THR A 67 3.62 11.98 -20.14
C THR A 67 4.83 11.37 -20.83
N THR A 68 5.51 12.21 -21.61
CA THR A 68 6.79 11.89 -22.26
C THR A 68 7.98 12.59 -21.58
N LEU A 69 7.72 13.48 -20.63
CA LEU A 69 8.72 14.30 -19.97
C LEU A 69 9.60 13.47 -19.01
N PRO A 70 10.86 13.88 -18.76
CA PRO A 70 11.66 13.43 -17.62
C PRO A 70 10.98 13.75 -16.29
N PHE A 71 11.34 13.01 -15.23
CA PHE A 71 10.67 13.12 -13.92
C PHE A 71 10.68 14.54 -13.38
N GLU A 72 11.84 15.20 -13.35
CA GLU A 72 11.99 16.54 -12.78
C GLU A 72 11.18 17.58 -13.57
N GLN A 73 11.12 17.45 -14.90
CA GLN A 73 10.34 18.35 -15.75
C GLN A 73 8.84 18.11 -15.63
N TRP A 74 8.42 16.85 -15.49
CA TRP A 74 7.02 16.52 -15.22
C TRP A 74 6.59 16.99 -13.83
N ALA A 75 7.42 16.76 -12.80
CA ALA A 75 7.11 17.17 -11.43
C ALA A 75 6.99 18.69 -11.30
N ASP A 76 7.74 19.46 -12.10
CA ASP A 76 7.63 20.92 -12.16
C ASP A 76 6.29 21.42 -12.73
N THR A 77 5.54 20.57 -13.46
CA THR A 77 4.18 20.93 -13.94
C THR A 77 3.08 20.48 -12.98
N VAL A 78 3.40 19.67 -11.97
CA VAL A 78 2.43 19.06 -11.05
C VAL A 78 2.28 19.93 -9.80
N ILE A 79 1.04 20.33 -9.51
CA ILE A 79 0.68 21.07 -8.29
C ILE A 79 0.37 20.12 -7.13
N SER A 80 -0.28 18.99 -7.41
CA SER A 80 -0.74 18.05 -6.36
C SER A 80 -0.77 16.61 -6.88
N VAL A 81 -0.46 15.67 -5.98
CA VAL A 81 -0.65 14.23 -6.16
C VAL A 81 -1.41 13.71 -4.94
N GLU A 82 -2.67 13.33 -5.14
CA GLU A 82 -3.61 12.92 -4.10
C GLU A 82 -3.87 11.42 -4.18
N ASP A 83 -3.72 10.71 -3.06
CA ASP A 83 -4.16 9.32 -2.92
C ASP A 83 -5.66 9.30 -2.60
N MET A 84 -6.47 8.88 -3.59
CA MET A 84 -7.93 8.88 -3.49
C MET A 84 -8.46 7.66 -2.73
N THR A 85 -7.62 6.67 -2.42
CA THR A 85 -8.06 5.48 -1.67
C THR A 85 -8.47 5.84 -0.23
N ASN A 86 -7.93 6.94 0.31
CA ASN A 86 -8.33 7.46 1.62
C ASN A 86 -9.69 8.20 1.60
N ASP A 87 -10.15 8.68 0.44
CA ASP A 87 -11.47 9.33 0.33
C ASP A 87 -12.61 8.30 0.40
N ALA A 88 -12.36 7.06 -0.03
CA ALA A 88 -13.34 5.97 0.03
C ALA A 88 -13.57 5.42 1.45
N ALA A 89 -12.63 5.63 2.38
CA ALA A 89 -12.76 5.19 3.78
C ALA A 89 -13.63 6.14 4.62
N ALA A 90 -13.94 7.35 4.11
CA ALA A 90 -14.85 8.28 4.78
C ALA A 90 -16.34 8.00 4.50
N ASP A 91 -16.64 7.11 3.54
CA ASP A 91 -18.01 6.73 3.15
C ASP A 91 -18.34 5.26 3.48
N SER A 92 -17.38 4.52 4.08
CA SER A 92 -17.67 3.26 4.75
C SER A 92 -18.15 3.57 6.16
N ASP A 93 -19.47 3.72 6.26
CA ASP A 93 -20.24 3.82 7.49
C ASP A 93 -19.70 2.84 8.55
N ASP A 94 -19.48 3.41 9.73
CA ASP A 94 -19.07 2.73 10.94
C ASP A 94 -20.16 1.71 11.32
N THR A 95 -19.97 0.45 10.93
CA THR A 95 -20.66 -0.65 11.59
C THR A 95 -19.65 -1.70 11.99
N ALA A 96 -18.86 -1.38 13.03
CA ALA A 96 -18.32 -2.43 13.87
C ALA A 96 -19.48 -3.31 14.36
N PRO A 97 -19.49 -4.64 14.14
CA PRO A 97 -20.48 -5.49 14.80
C PRO A 97 -20.25 -5.33 16.31
N ALA A 98 -21.28 -4.84 17.01
CA ALA A 98 -21.28 -4.79 18.46
C ALA A 98 -20.95 -6.19 18.97
N TYR A 99 -19.85 -6.32 19.71
CA TYR A 99 -19.56 -7.53 20.44
C TYR A 99 -20.65 -7.65 21.53
N ASP A 100 -21.67 -8.46 21.29
CA ASP A 100 -22.55 -8.93 22.36
C ASP A 100 -21.78 -10.02 23.08
N GLY A 101 -21.26 -9.70 24.27
CA GLY A 101 -20.39 -10.54 25.09
C GLY A 101 -21.07 -11.82 25.59
N THR A 102 -21.46 -12.72 24.69
CA THR A 102 -21.94 -14.05 25.03
C THR A 102 -20.74 -14.95 25.24
N ALA A 103 -20.39 -15.19 26.50
CA ALA A 103 -19.32 -16.09 26.91
C ALA A 103 -19.50 -17.48 26.26
N LEU A 104 -18.49 -17.94 25.52
CA LEU A 104 -18.39 -19.31 25.03
C LEU A 104 -18.28 -20.25 26.24
N LEU A 105 -19.38 -20.94 26.54
CA LEU A 105 -19.42 -22.03 27.50
C LEU A 105 -18.42 -23.12 27.09
N ALA A 106 -17.68 -23.59 28.09
CA ALA A 106 -16.65 -24.62 28.00
C ALA A 106 -17.11 -25.87 27.25
N ALA A 107 -16.39 -26.22 26.19
CA ALA A 107 -16.44 -27.56 25.62
C ALA A 107 -15.58 -28.49 26.47
N THR A 108 -16.23 -29.40 27.21
CA THR A 108 -15.63 -30.58 27.81
C THR A 108 -15.00 -31.50 26.76
N PRO A 109 -13.95 -32.26 27.09
CA PRO A 109 -13.20 -33.04 26.11
C PRO A 109 -13.89 -34.38 25.85
N ASP A 110 -14.16 -34.71 24.59
CA ASP A 110 -14.45 -36.06 24.17
C ASP A 110 -13.45 -36.59 23.12
N SER A 111 -13.22 -37.88 23.27
CA SER A 111 -12.08 -38.66 22.82
C SER A 111 -12.15 -39.08 21.35
N ASN A 112 -10.97 -39.09 20.72
CA ASN A 112 -10.59 -39.71 19.44
C ASN A 112 -10.85 -38.91 18.15
N GLY A 113 -9.77 -38.31 17.63
CA GLY A 113 -9.61 -38.03 16.19
C GLY A 113 -8.94 -36.68 15.93
N MET A 114 -7.61 -36.68 15.76
CA MET A 114 -6.75 -35.59 15.30
C MET A 114 -7.48 -34.39 14.69
N ALA A 115 -7.53 -33.27 15.42
CA ALA A 115 -7.71 -31.96 14.83
C ALA A 115 -6.30 -31.39 14.58
N ASP A 116 -5.98 -31.15 13.31
CA ASP A 116 -4.74 -30.48 12.89
C ASP A 116 -4.64 -29.10 13.54
N THR A 117 -3.83 -29.01 14.59
CA THR A 117 -3.40 -27.73 15.16
C THR A 117 -2.33 -27.17 14.23
N PRO A 118 -2.46 -25.95 13.67
CA PRO A 118 -1.36 -25.33 12.96
C PRO A 118 -0.25 -25.01 13.97
N ASP A 119 0.84 -25.73 13.81
CA ASP A 119 2.06 -25.70 14.61
C ASP A 119 2.81 -24.39 14.38
N PHE A 120 2.63 -23.42 15.28
CA PHE A 120 3.53 -22.27 15.38
C PHE A 120 4.27 -22.37 16.70
N LEU A 121 5.39 -23.10 16.71
CA LEU A 121 6.54 -22.87 17.57
C LEU A 121 7.65 -23.88 17.22
N SER A 122 8.77 -23.43 16.61
CA SER A 122 10.11 -23.77 17.15
C SER A 122 11.25 -23.11 16.37
N ASN A 123 11.87 -22.11 17.01
CA ASN A 123 13.32 -21.96 17.25
C ASN A 123 13.51 -20.53 17.76
N GLY A 124 13.61 -20.25 19.06
CA GLY A 124 14.47 -20.93 20.02
C GLY A 124 15.70 -20.05 20.25
N THR A 125 15.53 -18.95 21.00
CA THR A 125 16.64 -18.17 21.56
C THR A 125 17.36 -19.06 22.57
N GLN A 126 18.61 -19.45 22.30
CA GLN A 126 19.46 -20.10 23.30
C GLN A 126 19.95 -19.04 24.28
N GLU A 127 19.43 -19.09 25.50
CA GLU A 127 20.06 -18.46 26.66
C GLU A 127 21.36 -19.21 26.98
N ALA A 128 22.45 -18.46 27.13
CA ALA A 128 23.73 -18.96 27.60
C ALA A 128 23.76 -18.90 29.14
N THR A 129 23.99 -20.04 29.79
CA THR A 129 24.51 -20.06 31.17
C THR A 129 25.49 -21.20 31.37
N ALA A 130 26.65 -20.83 31.91
CA ALA A 130 27.78 -21.67 32.26
C ALA A 130 27.55 -22.44 33.57
N ASN A 131 27.99 -23.70 33.61
CA ASN A 131 28.96 -24.26 34.57
C ASN A 131 29.20 -25.73 34.30
#